data_AF-A0A971V2V6-F1
#
_entry.id   AF-A0A971V2V6-F1
#
_cell.length_a   1.000
_cell.length_b   1.000
_cell.length_c   1.000
_cell.angle_alpha   90.00
_cell.angle_beta   90.00
_cell.angle_gamma   90.00
#
_symmetry.space_group_name_H-M   'P 1'
#
loop_
_entity.id
_entity.type
_entity.pdbx_description
1 polymer ?
#
loop_
_entity_poly.entity_id
_entity_poly.type
_entity_poly.pdbx_seq_one_letter_code
_entity_poly.pdbx_strand_id
1 'polypeptide(L)' 'MPDTFGTVFPSVWCNEFDGGRQWVTTLGHKKEDYSDSLFISHIVGGLKWVLTNN' A
#
# COMPACT_ATOMS: atom_id res chain seq x y z
N MET A 1 -15.24 -4.12 13.78
CA MET A 1 -15.84 -4.80 12.62
C MET A 1 -14.94 -5.97 12.21
N PRO A 2 -15.09 -7.15 12.84
CA PRO A 2 -14.39 -8.39 12.46
C PRO A 2 -14.85 -8.96 11.10
N ASP A 3 -15.84 -8.34 10.49
CA ASP A 3 -16.63 -8.81 9.34
C ASP A 3 -16.19 -8.19 8.01
N THR A 4 -15.44 -7.09 8.00
CA THR A 4 -15.05 -6.40 6.75
C THR A 4 -14.08 -7.22 5.88
N PHE A 5 -13.21 -8.02 6.50
CA PHE A 5 -12.24 -8.86 5.77
C PHE A 5 -12.28 -10.35 6.19
N GLY A 6 -13.22 -10.75 7.05
CA GLY A 6 -13.33 -12.15 7.51
C GLY A 6 -12.05 -12.66 8.16
N THR A 7 -11.52 -13.79 7.67
CA THR A 7 -10.26 -14.40 8.16
C THR A 7 -9.02 -13.95 7.39
N VAL A 8 -9.17 -13.07 6.39
CA VAL A 8 -8.05 -12.52 5.63
C VAL A 8 -7.78 -11.08 6.03
N PHE A 9 -6.52 -10.69 6.13
CA PHE A 9 -6.13 -9.31 6.43
C PHE A 9 -5.31 -8.79 5.26
N PRO A 10 -5.79 -7.78 4.50
CA PRO A 10 -5.04 -7.29 3.36
C PRO A 10 -3.76 -6.59 3.84
N SER A 11 -2.61 -7.08 3.36
CA SER A 11 -1.30 -6.47 3.65
C SER A 11 -1.01 -5.25 2.78
N VAL A 12 -1.73 -5.09 1.66
CA VAL A 12 -1.62 -3.93 0.76
C VAL A 12 -3.00 -3.62 0.20
N TRP A 13 -3.39 -2.36 0.21
CA TRP A 13 -4.68 -1.92 -0.33
C TRP A 13 -4.62 -0.46 -0.78
N CYS A 14 -5.60 -0.06 -1.59
CA CYS A 14 -5.81 1.32 -1.99
C CYS A 14 -7.29 1.70 -1.83
N ASN A 15 -7.54 3.00 -1.68
CA ASN A 15 -8.87 3.56 -1.52
C ASN A 15 -8.92 4.96 -2.12
N GLU A 16 -10.02 5.30 -2.80
CA GLU A 16 -10.32 6.66 -3.22
C GLU A 16 -11.45 7.19 -2.34
N PHE A 17 -11.24 8.32 -1.67
CA PHE A 17 -12.21 8.90 -0.75
C PHE A 17 -12.13 10.42 -0.75
N ASP A 18 -13.28 11.07 -0.91
CA ASP A 18 -13.44 12.53 -0.90
C ASP A 18 -12.43 13.28 -1.80
N GLY A 19 -12.26 12.77 -3.04
CA GLY A 19 -11.31 13.32 -4.01
C GLY A 19 -9.83 13.03 -3.73
N GLY A 20 -9.53 12.36 -2.62
CA GLY A 20 -8.18 11.89 -2.26
C GLY A 20 -7.94 10.44 -2.64
N ARG A 21 -6.65 10.09 -2.76
CA ARG A 21 -6.17 8.72 -2.92
C ARG A 21 -5.34 8.28 -1.72
N GLN A 22 -5.61 7.08 -1.23
CA GLN A 22 -4.88 6.45 -0.14
C GLN A 22 -4.33 5.12 -0.63
N TRP A 23 -3.05 4.89 -0.37
CA TRP A 23 -2.40 3.60 -0.61
C TRP A 23 -1.65 3.20 0.65
N VAL A 24 -1.84 1.97 1.09
CA VAL A 24 -1.29 1.45 2.35
C VAL A 24 -0.60 0.12 2.10
N THR A 25 0.57 -0.06 2.70
CA THR A 25 1.29 -1.33 2.75
C THR A 25 1.75 -1.61 4.18
N THR A 26 1.58 -2.85 4.65
CA THR A 26 2.08 -3.35 5.94
C THR A 26 3.36 -4.19 5.80
N LEU A 27 3.92 -4.21 4.59
CA LEU A 27 5.20 -4.84 4.29
C LEU A 27 6.37 -3.97 4.77
N GLY A 28 7.60 -4.48 4.72
CA GLY A 28 8.80 -3.68 5.05
C GLY A 28 9.10 -3.58 6.54
N HIS A 29 8.74 -4.60 7.34
CA HIS A 29 9.07 -4.63 8.77
C HIS A 29 10.58 -4.76 9.01
N LYS A 30 11.31 -5.40 8.09
CA LYS A 30 12.76 -5.57 8.21
C LYS A 30 13.47 -4.41 7.53
N LYS A 31 14.55 -3.93 8.15
CA LYS A 31 15.37 -2.85 7.58
C LYS A 31 15.94 -3.24 6.21
N GLU A 32 16.28 -4.52 6.04
CA GLU A 32 16.86 -5.07 4.83
C GLU A 32 15.92 -4.98 3.63
N ASP A 33 14.60 -4.97 3.87
CA ASP A 33 13.59 -4.85 2.81
C ASP A 33 13.79 -3.55 2.02
N TYR A 34 14.23 -2.47 2.68
CA TYR A 34 14.48 -1.17 2.03
C TYR A 34 15.72 -1.13 1.14
N SER A 35 16.50 -2.21 1.10
CA SER A 35 17.58 -2.42 0.12
C SER A 35 17.16 -3.33 -1.04
N ASP A 36 16.02 -4.01 -0.95
CA ASP A 36 15.48 -4.85 -2.03
C ASP A 36 14.86 -3.96 -3.12
N SER A 37 15.37 -4.10 -4.35
CA SER A 37 14.89 -3.36 -5.50
C SER A 37 13.41 -3.65 -5.82
N LEU A 38 12.91 -4.84 -5.51
CA LEU A 38 11.50 -5.19 -5.66
C LEU A 38 10.63 -4.42 -4.67
N PHE A 39 11.06 -4.33 -3.42
CA PHE A 39 10.30 -3.61 -2.39
C PHE A 39 10.34 -2.09 -2.62
N ILE A 40 11.48 -1.56 -3.06
CA ILE A 40 11.59 -0.16 -3.50
C ILE A 40 10.62 0.10 -4.67
N SER A 41 10.56 -0.80 -5.65
CA SER A 41 9.65 -0.68 -6.79
C SER A 41 8.17 -0.70 -6.37
N HIS A 42 7.83 -1.52 -5.38
CA HIS A 42 6.50 -1.57 -4.77
C HIS A 42 6.10 -0.23 -4.15
N ILE A 43 6.97 0.36 -3.31
CA ILE A 43 6.74 1.67 -2.70
C ILE A 43 6.60 2.76 -3.76
N VAL A 44 7.51 2.80 -4.74
CA VAL A 44 7.48 3.78 -5.82
C VAL A 44 6.20 3.65 -6.66
N GLY A 45 5.73 2.43 -6.91
CA GLY A 45 4.45 2.17 -7.58
C GLY A 45 3.27 2.75 -6.80
N GLY A 46 3.23 2.52 -5.49
CA GLY A 46 2.21 3.09 -4.59
C GLY A 46 2.22 4.62 -4.59
N LEU A 47 3.40 5.24 -4.47
CA LEU A 47 3.56 6.70 -4.51
C LEU A 47 3.10 7.30 -5.84
N LYS A 48 3.48 6.68 -6.96
CA LYS A 48 3.03 7.11 -8.29
C LYS A 48 1.51 7.09 -8.38
N TRP A 49 0.87 5.99 -7.96
CA TRP A 49 -0.58 5.86 -7.98
C TRP A 49 -1.28 6.96 -7.17
N VAL A 50 -0.80 7.27 -5.96
CA VAL A 50 -1.35 8.35 -5.13
C VAL A 50 -1.26 9.71 -5.84
N LEU A 51 -0.11 10.01 -6.46
CA LEU A 51 0.16 11.30 -7.11
C LEU A 51 -0.55 11.50 -8.46
N THR A 52 -1.19 10.47 -9.03
CA THR A 52 -1.51 10.44 -10.46
C THR A 52 -2.45 11.52 -11.03
N ASN A 53 -3.17 12.42 -10.36
CA ASN A 53 -4.23 13.29 -10.94
C ASN A 53 -5.16 12.71 -12.05
N ASN A 54 -6.47 12.63 -11.75
CA ASN A 54 -7.48 12.25 -12.74
C ASN A 54 -7.69 13.34 -13.80
#